data_AF-A0A3P8SQ19-F1
#
_entry.id   AF-A0A3P8SQ19-F1
#
_cell.length_a   1.000
_cell.length_b   1.000
_cell.length_c   1.000
_cell.angle_alpha   90.00
_cell.angle_beta   90.00
_cell.angle_gamma   90.00
#
_symmetry.space_group_name_H-M   'P 1'
#
loop_
_entity.id
_entity.type
_entity.pdbx_description
1 polymer ?
#
loop_
_entity_poly.entity_id
_entity_poly.type
_entity_poly.pdbx_seq_one_letter_code
_entity_poly.pdbx_strand_id
1 'polypeptide(L)'
;MKRVVSFLISVYVSVPVVVYLFPWILGHIIFAHLVRFPFFVDLSRPEDVLNHTSNFYLDTEEGVSVGVWHTLPASQWEKAAGRSPEWYREALGDGSPVIIFLHGNIGTRALKHRVELVKILSSTGYHVLSLDYRGFGDSSGEPSEAGLTRDTLYLYKWAKKHSRGSFVCLWGHSLGSGVATNTAVKLQEQGSAVEAIILQAPYTRIGEVVTNHRITKLYMFLPGFESLVWYLMEKNNIEFDNAKNLQTLTSPLLILHAKDDNLVPHHMGLKLHQISLQARKKLNTDAPIEMISYDANLGISHSKVYLDPNLSDVVRKFLENLRQ
;
A
#
# COMPACT_ATOMS: atom_id res chain seq x y z
N MET A 1 31.67 31.17 9.75
CA MET A 1 30.52 30.94 10.66
C MET A 1 29.29 31.79 10.32
N LYS A 2 29.34 33.13 10.36
CA LYS A 2 28.15 34.00 10.11
C LYS A 2 27.45 33.77 8.75
N ARG A 3 28.21 33.61 7.66
CA ARG A 3 27.65 33.34 6.31
C ARG A 3 26.93 31.98 6.22
N VAL A 4 27.45 30.97 6.89
CA VAL A 4 26.86 29.62 6.93
C VAL A 4 25.56 29.63 7.72
N VAL A 5 25.55 30.29 8.89
CA VAL A 5 24.34 30.44 9.71
C VAL A 5 23.26 31.22 8.95
N SER A 6 23.62 32.32 8.30
CA SER A 6 22.68 33.09 7.47
C SER A 6 22.09 32.26 6.34
N PHE A 7 22.91 31.48 5.64
CA PHE A 7 22.45 30.60 4.57
C PHE A 7 21.46 29.53 5.08
N LEU A 8 21.77 28.88 6.21
CA LEU A 8 20.88 27.87 6.80
C LEU A 8 19.53 28.46 7.23
N ILE A 9 19.52 29.67 7.81
CA ILE A 9 18.28 30.38 8.16
C ILE A 9 17.49 30.73 6.90
N SER A 10 18.15 31.23 5.86
CA SER A 10 17.48 31.54 4.58
C SER A 10 16.84 30.30 3.96
N VAL A 11 17.54 29.16 3.95
CA VAL A 11 16.98 27.90 3.46
C VAL A 11 15.78 27.49 4.32
N TYR A 12 15.91 27.49 5.64
CA TYR A 12 14.84 27.12 6.56
C TYR A 12 13.57 27.99 6.40
N VAL A 13 13.71 29.32 6.27
CA VAL A 13 12.53 30.19 6.06
C VAL A 13 11.97 30.07 4.65
N SER A 14 12.79 29.75 3.65
CA SER A 14 12.34 29.65 2.25
C SER A 14 11.46 28.42 1.99
N VAL A 15 11.69 27.30 2.69
CA VAL A 15 10.98 26.04 2.41
C VAL A 15 9.45 26.18 2.55
N PRO A 16 8.89 26.70 3.66
CA PRO A 16 7.46 26.95 3.78
C PRO A 16 6.88 27.83 2.65
N VAL A 17 7.63 28.87 2.25
CA VAL A 17 7.21 29.78 1.17
C VAL A 17 7.18 29.05 -0.18
N VAL A 18 8.20 28.26 -0.47
CA VAL A 18 8.29 27.48 -1.72
C VAL A 18 7.14 26.47 -1.80
N VAL A 19 6.87 25.70 -0.73
CA VAL A 19 5.77 24.72 -0.76
C VAL A 19 4.39 25.39 -0.79
N TYR A 20 4.25 26.60 -0.23
CA TYR A 20 3.02 27.40 -0.35
C TYR A 20 2.78 27.87 -1.80
N LEU A 21 3.82 28.40 -2.45
CA LEU A 21 3.75 28.88 -3.83
C LEU A 21 3.58 27.73 -4.85
N PHE A 22 4.14 26.56 -4.55
CA PHE A 22 4.10 25.38 -5.41
C PHE A 22 3.55 24.15 -4.67
N PRO A 23 2.21 24.09 -4.43
CA PRO A 23 1.60 23.03 -3.64
C PRO A 23 1.85 21.60 -4.16
N TRP A 24 2.02 21.43 -5.48
CA TRP A 24 2.28 20.15 -6.12
C TRP A 24 3.57 19.48 -5.62
N ILE A 25 4.54 20.27 -5.11
CA ILE A 25 5.77 19.74 -4.49
C ILE A 25 5.44 18.81 -3.33
N LEU A 26 4.41 19.13 -2.53
CA LEU A 26 4.01 18.28 -1.41
C LEU A 26 3.55 16.90 -1.89
N GLY A 27 2.82 16.84 -3.00
CA GLY A 27 2.42 15.58 -3.63
C GLY A 27 3.64 14.73 -4.00
N HIS A 28 4.63 15.31 -4.69
CA HIS A 28 5.86 14.58 -5.01
C HIS A 28 6.65 14.13 -3.78
N ILE A 29 6.63 14.88 -2.67
CA ILE A 29 7.27 14.45 -1.42
C ILE A 29 6.54 13.25 -0.82
N ILE A 30 5.20 13.27 -0.79
CA ILE A 30 4.38 12.20 -0.21
C ILE A 30 4.53 10.91 -1.02
N PHE A 31 4.34 11.00 -2.33
CA PHE A 31 4.42 9.85 -3.22
C PHE A 31 5.86 9.39 -3.43
N ALA A 32 6.81 10.33 -3.54
CA ALA A 32 8.21 10.09 -3.86
C ALA A 32 8.41 9.15 -5.07
N HIS A 33 7.46 9.21 -6.01
CA HIS A 33 7.32 8.30 -7.14
C HIS A 33 8.46 8.41 -8.17
N LEU A 34 9.12 9.57 -8.25
CA LEU A 34 10.28 9.78 -9.12
C LEU A 34 11.50 8.95 -8.68
N VAL A 35 11.53 8.47 -7.44
CA VAL A 35 12.61 7.62 -6.94
C VAL A 35 12.36 6.18 -7.38
N ARG A 36 12.87 5.81 -8.56
CA ARG A 36 12.79 4.45 -9.13
C ARG A 36 13.87 3.53 -8.54
N PHE A 37 13.80 3.29 -7.23
CA PHE A 37 14.65 2.32 -6.54
C PHE A 37 13.96 0.93 -6.49
N PRO A 38 14.68 -0.21 -6.57
CA PRO A 38 16.11 -0.35 -6.89
C PRO A 38 16.43 0.17 -8.31
N PHE A 39 17.56 0.86 -8.44
CA PHE A 39 17.97 1.42 -9.72
C PHE A 39 18.37 0.30 -10.71
N PHE A 40 18.14 0.54 -12.00
CA PHE A 40 18.55 -0.35 -13.11
C PHE A 40 17.89 -1.73 -13.14
N VAL A 41 16.78 -1.93 -12.41
CA VAL A 41 15.95 -3.13 -12.55
C VAL A 41 14.96 -2.92 -13.69
N ASP A 42 14.93 -3.86 -14.64
CA ASP A 42 13.92 -3.90 -15.70
C ASP A 42 12.63 -4.52 -15.16
N LEU A 43 11.63 -3.67 -14.89
CA LEU A 43 10.35 -4.12 -14.34
C LEU A 43 9.50 -4.92 -15.34
N SER A 44 9.85 -4.92 -16.63
CA SER A 44 9.21 -5.78 -17.62
C SER A 44 9.71 -7.24 -17.56
N ARG A 45 10.85 -7.47 -16.88
CA ARG A 45 11.54 -8.77 -16.73
C ARG A 45 11.64 -9.18 -15.26
N PRO A 46 10.50 -9.52 -14.61
CA PRO A 46 10.47 -9.85 -13.19
C PRO A 46 11.40 -11.01 -12.80
N GLU A 47 11.72 -11.92 -13.72
CA GLU A 47 12.61 -13.06 -13.48
C GLU A 47 14.03 -12.65 -13.02
N ASP A 48 14.44 -11.41 -13.26
CA ASP A 48 15.72 -10.88 -12.79
C ASP A 48 15.75 -10.68 -11.25
N VAL A 49 14.60 -10.61 -10.59
CA VAL A 49 14.49 -10.40 -9.13
C VAL A 49 13.52 -11.35 -8.42
N LEU A 50 12.57 -11.93 -9.14
CA LEU A 50 11.51 -12.78 -8.61
C LEU A 50 11.08 -13.83 -9.65
N ASN A 51 11.41 -15.09 -9.38
CA ASN A 51 11.04 -16.21 -10.23
C ASN A 51 9.53 -16.48 -10.23
N HIS A 52 9.05 -17.11 -11.31
CA HIS A 52 7.64 -17.52 -11.47
C HIS A 52 6.65 -16.36 -11.38
N THR A 53 7.09 -15.22 -11.91
CA THR A 53 6.32 -13.99 -12.00
C THR A 53 6.23 -13.55 -13.46
N SER A 54 5.04 -13.17 -13.91
CA SER A 54 4.83 -12.58 -15.24
C SER A 54 4.48 -11.10 -15.09
N ASN A 55 5.04 -10.26 -15.97
CA ASN A 55 4.68 -8.86 -16.08
C ASN A 55 3.56 -8.66 -17.11
N PHE A 56 2.66 -7.72 -16.85
CA PHE A 56 1.69 -7.21 -17.82
C PHE A 56 1.31 -5.77 -17.47
N TYR A 57 0.71 -5.07 -18.42
CA TYR A 57 0.24 -3.70 -18.25
C TYR A 57 -1.28 -3.64 -18.35
N LEU A 58 -1.89 -2.71 -17.60
CA LEU A 58 -3.32 -2.42 -17.64
C LEU A 58 -3.54 -0.95 -17.98
N ASP A 59 -4.37 -0.69 -18.99
CA ASP A 59 -4.81 0.66 -19.33
C ASP A 59 -6.02 1.01 -18.46
N THR A 60 -5.76 1.71 -17.36
CA THR A 60 -6.76 1.98 -16.30
C THR A 60 -7.58 3.24 -16.57
N GLU A 61 -7.04 4.12 -17.42
CA GLU A 61 -7.63 5.38 -17.86
C GLU A 61 -7.00 5.77 -19.20
N GLU A 62 -7.63 6.65 -19.96
CA GLU A 62 -7.05 7.14 -21.22
C GLU A 62 -5.65 7.76 -20.96
N GLY A 63 -4.63 7.24 -21.64
CA GLY A 63 -3.23 7.67 -21.47
C GLY A 63 -2.53 7.15 -20.20
N VAL A 64 -3.20 6.37 -19.36
CA VAL A 64 -2.63 5.78 -18.14
C VAL A 64 -2.52 4.27 -18.27
N SER A 65 -1.29 3.77 -18.28
CA SER A 65 -0.94 2.35 -18.29
C SER A 65 -0.12 2.02 -17.05
N VAL A 66 -0.57 1.03 -16.28
CA VAL A 66 0.09 0.63 -15.02
C VAL A 66 0.69 -0.76 -15.12
N GLY A 67 1.92 -0.92 -14.62
CA GLY A 67 2.64 -2.18 -14.58
C GLY A 67 2.20 -3.06 -13.41
N VAL A 68 1.95 -4.34 -13.70
CA VAL A 68 1.51 -5.33 -12.73
C VAL A 68 2.35 -6.60 -12.88
N TRP A 69 2.83 -7.11 -11.74
CA TRP A 69 3.43 -8.43 -11.64
C TRP A 69 2.44 -9.45 -11.10
N HIS A 70 2.27 -10.57 -11.80
CA HIS A 70 1.55 -11.74 -11.32
C HIS A 70 2.51 -12.84 -10.91
N THR A 71 2.64 -13.04 -9.61
CA THR A 71 3.42 -14.14 -9.03
C THR A 71 2.49 -15.31 -8.72
N LEU A 72 2.85 -16.51 -9.19
CA LEU A 72 2.05 -17.71 -9.00
C LEU A 72 2.25 -18.32 -7.60
N PRO A 73 1.28 -19.08 -7.07
CA PRO A 73 1.49 -19.99 -5.95
C PRO A 73 2.68 -20.91 -6.21
N ALA A 74 3.45 -21.22 -5.17
CA ALA A 74 4.62 -22.08 -5.29
C ALA A 74 4.30 -23.48 -5.85
N SER A 75 3.09 -23.98 -5.62
CA SER A 75 2.59 -25.24 -6.19
C SER A 75 2.49 -25.26 -7.72
N GLN A 76 2.50 -24.10 -8.37
CA GLN A 76 2.41 -23.97 -9.83
C GLN A 76 3.76 -23.71 -10.53
N TRP A 77 4.84 -23.49 -9.76
CA TRP A 77 6.12 -23.03 -10.30
C TRP A 77 6.74 -23.96 -11.35
N GLU A 78 6.70 -25.28 -11.13
CA GLU A 78 7.19 -26.26 -12.09
C GLU A 78 6.42 -26.21 -13.41
N LYS A 79 5.10 -26.00 -13.36
CA LYS A 79 4.22 -25.94 -14.54
C LYS A 79 4.39 -24.65 -15.35
N ALA A 80 4.85 -23.59 -14.68
CA ALA A 80 4.98 -22.24 -15.23
C ALA A 80 6.24 -22.04 -16.08
N ALA A 81 7.24 -22.91 -15.95
CA ALA A 81 8.50 -22.77 -16.68
C ALA A 81 8.28 -22.74 -18.21
N GLY A 82 8.70 -21.65 -18.85
CA GLY A 82 8.58 -21.46 -20.30
C GLY A 82 7.15 -21.21 -20.81
N ARG A 83 6.20 -20.89 -19.93
CA ARG A 83 4.81 -20.58 -20.31
C ARG A 83 4.63 -19.15 -20.78
N SER A 84 3.59 -18.92 -21.60
CA SER A 84 3.27 -17.60 -22.13
C SER A 84 2.53 -16.72 -21.10
N PRO A 85 2.52 -15.39 -21.28
CA PRO A 85 1.74 -14.48 -20.42
C PRO A 85 0.24 -14.82 -20.34
N GLU A 86 -0.36 -15.34 -21.42
CA GLU A 86 -1.75 -15.78 -21.45
C GLU A 86 -1.97 -16.97 -20.52
N TRP A 87 -1.01 -17.90 -20.46
CA TRP A 87 -1.08 -19.03 -19.54
C TRP A 87 -1.06 -18.56 -18.08
N TYR A 88 -0.21 -17.59 -17.73
CA TYR A 88 -0.20 -16.98 -16.40
C TYR A 88 -1.56 -16.36 -16.06
N ARG A 89 -2.17 -15.65 -17.01
CA ARG A 89 -3.50 -15.07 -16.82
C ARG A 89 -4.57 -16.13 -16.53
N GLU A 90 -4.58 -17.22 -17.30
CA GLU A 90 -5.52 -18.33 -17.08
C GLU A 90 -5.25 -19.07 -15.76
N ALA A 91 -3.99 -19.16 -15.34
CA ALA A 91 -3.57 -19.78 -14.09
C ALA A 91 -4.14 -19.06 -12.85
N LEU A 92 -4.53 -17.78 -12.97
CA LEU A 92 -5.21 -17.04 -11.88
C LEU A 92 -6.57 -17.67 -11.50
N GLY A 93 -7.19 -18.41 -12.42
CA GLY A 93 -8.48 -19.07 -12.23
C GLY A 93 -8.40 -20.52 -11.75
N ASP A 94 -7.30 -20.92 -11.07
CA ASP A 94 -7.08 -22.28 -10.56
C ASP A 94 -7.83 -22.59 -9.24
N GLY A 95 -8.50 -21.59 -8.65
CA GLY A 95 -9.20 -21.70 -7.36
C GLY A 95 -8.40 -21.23 -6.14
N SER A 96 -7.11 -20.91 -6.31
CA SER A 96 -6.26 -20.36 -5.26
C SER A 96 -6.65 -18.90 -4.95
N PRO A 97 -6.54 -18.44 -3.69
CA PRO A 97 -6.82 -17.05 -3.36
C PRO A 97 -5.81 -16.08 -3.98
N VAL A 98 -6.27 -14.87 -4.28
CA VAL A 98 -5.47 -13.80 -4.88
C VAL A 98 -5.26 -12.69 -3.85
N ILE A 99 -4.02 -12.25 -3.70
CA ILE A 99 -3.66 -11.06 -2.93
C ILE A 99 -3.24 -9.97 -3.92
N ILE A 100 -3.94 -8.84 -3.89
CA ILE A 100 -3.49 -7.62 -4.56
C ILE A 100 -2.62 -6.85 -3.58
N PHE A 101 -1.33 -6.79 -3.86
CA PHE A 101 -0.35 -6.11 -3.03
C PHE A 101 -0.16 -4.66 -3.49
N LEU A 102 -0.42 -3.74 -2.56
CA LEU A 102 -0.41 -2.29 -2.71
C LEU A 102 0.72 -1.74 -1.85
N HIS A 103 1.80 -1.30 -2.50
CA HIS A 103 3.05 -0.97 -1.82
C HIS A 103 3.05 0.44 -1.19
N GLY A 104 4.02 0.69 -0.28
CA GLY A 104 4.23 2.01 0.33
C GLY A 104 4.78 3.07 -0.64
N ASN A 105 5.02 4.29 -0.16
CA ASN A 105 5.70 5.29 -0.98
C ASN A 105 7.14 4.86 -1.31
N ILE A 106 7.76 5.59 -2.26
CA ILE A 106 9.15 5.38 -2.73
C ILE A 106 9.37 4.05 -3.45
N GLY A 107 10.13 4.09 -4.55
CA GLY A 107 10.61 2.89 -5.23
C GLY A 107 9.52 2.11 -5.95
N THR A 108 9.83 0.88 -6.32
CA THR A 108 9.05 0.08 -7.27
C THR A 108 8.65 -1.26 -6.66
N ARG A 109 7.82 -2.04 -7.36
CA ARG A 109 7.46 -3.42 -6.99
C ARG A 109 8.68 -4.35 -6.81
N ALA A 110 9.85 -3.97 -7.34
CA ALA A 110 11.11 -4.69 -7.17
C ALA A 110 11.87 -4.40 -5.86
N LEU A 111 11.37 -3.55 -4.95
CA LEU A 111 12.06 -3.32 -3.67
C LEU A 111 12.23 -4.63 -2.90
N LYS A 112 13.43 -4.86 -2.35
CA LYS A 112 13.78 -6.11 -1.67
C LYS A 112 12.72 -6.59 -0.67
N HIS A 113 12.27 -5.74 0.24
CA HIS A 113 11.28 -6.15 1.25
C HIS A 113 9.91 -6.52 0.65
N ARG A 114 9.56 -5.92 -0.49
CA ARG A 114 8.32 -6.22 -1.24
C ARG A 114 8.46 -7.58 -1.90
N VAL A 115 9.58 -7.82 -2.59
CA VAL A 115 9.90 -9.10 -3.22
C VAL A 115 9.93 -10.23 -2.20
N GLU A 116 10.57 -10.04 -1.04
CA GLU A 116 10.59 -11.07 0.02
C GLU A 116 9.19 -11.36 0.58
N LEU A 117 8.36 -10.33 0.78
CA LEU A 117 6.96 -10.53 1.17
C LEU A 117 6.19 -11.34 0.11
N VAL A 118 6.33 -10.99 -1.18
CA VAL A 118 5.67 -11.69 -2.28
C VAL A 118 6.10 -13.17 -2.34
N LYS A 119 7.37 -13.49 -2.10
CA LYS A 119 7.86 -14.88 -2.00
C LYS A 119 7.16 -15.65 -0.88
N ILE A 120 7.04 -15.04 0.31
CA ILE A 120 6.36 -15.66 1.44
C ILE A 120 4.90 -15.95 1.08
N LEU A 121 4.18 -14.97 0.53
CA LEU A 121 2.77 -15.14 0.16
C LEU A 121 2.57 -16.20 -0.95
N SER A 122 3.44 -16.19 -1.96
CA SER A 122 3.45 -17.22 -3.01
C SER A 122 3.69 -18.63 -2.43
N SER A 123 4.64 -18.76 -1.50
CA SER A 123 4.94 -20.03 -0.81
C SER A 123 3.78 -20.52 0.06
N THR A 124 2.93 -19.62 0.55
CA THR A 124 1.71 -19.95 1.31
C THR A 124 0.57 -20.43 0.41
N GLY A 125 0.71 -20.34 -0.92
CA GLY A 125 -0.27 -20.85 -1.89
C GLY A 125 -1.15 -19.76 -2.51
N TYR A 126 -0.74 -18.49 -2.45
CA TYR A 126 -1.49 -17.38 -3.02
C TYR A 126 -0.97 -16.95 -4.38
N HIS A 127 -1.87 -16.53 -5.26
CA HIS A 127 -1.51 -15.63 -6.34
C HIS A 127 -1.25 -14.24 -5.76
N VAL A 128 -0.21 -13.56 -6.22
CA VAL A 128 0.09 -12.19 -5.80
C VAL A 128 0.17 -11.27 -7.00
N LEU A 129 -0.72 -10.27 -7.04
CA LEU A 129 -0.72 -9.20 -8.03
C LEU A 129 -0.07 -7.96 -7.42
N SER A 130 1.15 -7.63 -7.81
CA SER A 130 1.90 -6.46 -7.32
C SER A 130 1.83 -5.33 -8.34
N LEU A 131 1.18 -4.24 -7.97
CA LEU A 131 0.95 -3.06 -8.82
C LEU A 131 1.99 -1.99 -8.51
N ASP A 132 2.64 -1.40 -9.53
CA ASP A 132 3.16 -0.04 -9.40
C ASP A 132 2.08 0.95 -9.85
N TYR A 133 1.72 1.88 -8.98
CA TYR A 133 0.70 2.89 -9.29
C TYR A 133 1.08 3.78 -10.48
N ARG A 134 0.11 4.50 -11.07
CA ARG A 134 0.43 5.55 -12.04
C ARG A 134 1.53 6.50 -11.51
N GLY A 135 2.52 6.76 -12.34
CA GLY A 135 3.71 7.56 -12.01
C GLY A 135 4.81 6.86 -11.20
N PHE A 136 4.59 5.62 -10.72
CA PHE A 136 5.61 4.81 -10.04
C PHE A 136 6.24 3.80 -11.01
N GLY A 137 7.50 3.43 -10.75
CA GLY A 137 8.18 2.39 -11.52
C GLY A 137 8.18 2.69 -13.02
N ASP A 138 7.64 1.75 -13.79
CA ASP A 138 7.47 1.82 -15.24
C ASP A 138 6.02 2.18 -15.66
N SER A 139 5.14 2.50 -14.72
CA SER A 139 3.78 2.97 -14.99
C SER A 139 3.76 4.42 -15.48
N SER A 140 2.85 4.75 -16.39
CA SER A 140 2.68 6.11 -16.92
C SER A 140 1.81 6.99 -16.00
N GLY A 141 1.68 8.27 -16.34
CA GLY A 141 0.83 9.24 -15.63
C GLY A 141 1.47 9.84 -14.37
N GLU A 142 0.68 10.61 -13.63
CA GLU A 142 1.08 11.28 -12.39
C GLU A 142 0.25 10.78 -11.20
N PRO A 143 0.85 10.59 -10.02
CA PRO A 143 0.15 10.04 -8.88
C PRO A 143 -0.79 11.07 -8.26
N SER A 144 -1.98 10.61 -7.93
CA SER A 144 -2.94 11.29 -7.07
C SER A 144 -3.69 10.23 -6.26
N GLU A 145 -4.28 10.61 -5.14
CA GLU A 145 -5.08 9.67 -4.35
C GLU A 145 -6.22 9.02 -5.14
N ALA A 146 -6.96 9.83 -5.90
CA ALA A 146 -8.01 9.36 -6.77
C ALA A 146 -7.47 8.44 -7.88
N GLY A 147 -6.32 8.78 -8.46
CA GLY A 147 -5.67 7.97 -9.50
C GLY A 147 -5.23 6.60 -8.99
N LEU A 148 -4.51 6.55 -7.87
CA LEU A 148 -4.07 5.32 -7.21
C LEU A 148 -5.26 4.40 -6.86
N THR A 149 -6.35 5.02 -6.37
CA THR A 149 -7.59 4.31 -6.04
C THR A 149 -8.26 3.74 -7.29
N ARG A 150 -8.26 4.48 -8.40
CA ARG A 150 -8.82 4.04 -9.69
C ARG A 150 -8.02 2.89 -10.30
N ASP A 151 -6.70 2.98 -10.28
CA ASP A 151 -5.82 1.91 -10.78
C ASP A 151 -6.07 0.61 -10.03
N THR A 152 -6.17 0.70 -8.70
CA THR A 152 -6.44 -0.45 -7.83
C THR A 152 -7.85 -1.00 -8.02
N LEU A 153 -8.85 -0.13 -8.20
CA LEU A 153 -10.23 -0.55 -8.50
C LEU A 153 -10.30 -1.31 -9.84
N TYR A 154 -9.58 -0.84 -10.85
CA TYR A 154 -9.48 -1.51 -12.14
C TYR A 154 -8.83 -2.88 -11.99
N LEU A 155 -7.68 -2.95 -11.31
CA LEU A 155 -6.96 -4.21 -11.06
C LEU A 155 -7.82 -5.20 -10.26
N TYR A 156 -8.58 -4.75 -9.26
CA TYR A 156 -9.49 -5.60 -8.49
C TYR A 156 -10.58 -6.22 -9.39
N LYS A 157 -11.24 -5.41 -10.22
CA LYS A 157 -12.26 -5.90 -11.17
C LYS A 157 -11.65 -6.86 -12.20
N TRP A 158 -10.45 -6.53 -12.69
CA TRP A 158 -9.68 -7.41 -13.58
C TRP A 158 -9.37 -8.75 -12.89
N ALA A 159 -8.92 -8.73 -11.63
CA ALA A 159 -8.61 -9.92 -10.87
C ALA A 159 -9.85 -10.78 -10.64
N LYS A 160 -10.97 -10.22 -10.18
CA LYS A 160 -12.24 -10.96 -9.99
C LYS A 160 -12.74 -11.62 -11.27
N LYS A 161 -12.57 -10.95 -12.42
CA LYS A 161 -12.95 -11.50 -13.73
C LYS A 161 -12.09 -12.72 -14.10
N HIS A 162 -10.77 -12.65 -13.94
CA HIS A 162 -9.85 -13.70 -14.38
C HIS A 162 -9.64 -14.81 -13.34
N SER A 163 -9.88 -14.52 -12.06
CA SER A 163 -9.80 -15.51 -10.99
C SER A 163 -11.02 -16.43 -10.91
N ARG A 164 -12.01 -16.26 -11.80
CA ARG A 164 -13.21 -17.10 -11.93
C ARG A 164 -13.97 -17.28 -10.60
N GLY A 165 -14.01 -16.22 -9.79
CA GLY A 165 -14.71 -16.21 -8.51
C GLY A 165 -13.83 -16.56 -7.31
N SER A 166 -12.54 -16.82 -7.47
CA SER A 166 -11.65 -16.98 -6.31
C SER A 166 -11.67 -15.76 -5.39
N PHE A 167 -11.35 -16.02 -4.13
CA PHE A 167 -11.20 -15.04 -3.07
C PHE A 167 -10.13 -14.01 -3.41
N VAL A 168 -10.44 -12.71 -3.28
CA VAL A 168 -9.50 -11.61 -3.52
C VAL A 168 -9.33 -10.75 -2.26
N CYS A 169 -8.11 -10.72 -1.74
CA CYS A 169 -7.68 -9.89 -0.63
C CYS A 169 -6.95 -8.64 -1.12
N LEU A 170 -7.18 -7.49 -0.48
CA LEU A 170 -6.33 -6.31 -0.62
C LEU A 170 -5.28 -6.30 0.48
N TRP A 171 -4.00 -6.21 0.14
CA TRP A 171 -2.90 -6.00 1.10
C TRP A 171 -2.28 -4.63 0.88
N GLY A 172 -2.45 -3.71 1.83
CA GLY A 172 -1.91 -2.36 1.76
C GLY A 172 -0.76 -2.13 2.75
N HIS A 173 0.43 -1.78 2.25
CA HIS A 173 1.57 -1.38 3.08
C HIS A 173 1.75 0.14 3.09
N SER A 174 1.77 0.75 4.27
CA SER A 174 2.05 2.19 4.43
C SER A 174 1.12 3.03 3.53
N LEU A 175 1.63 3.81 2.56
CA LEU A 175 0.81 4.53 1.57
C LEU A 175 -0.31 3.64 0.98
N GLY A 176 0.01 2.40 0.63
CA GLY A 176 -0.92 1.42 0.10
C GLY A 176 -2.06 1.03 1.05
N SER A 177 -1.95 1.27 2.36
CA SER A 177 -3.07 1.06 3.30
C SER A 177 -4.24 2.01 2.99
N GLY A 178 -3.93 3.29 2.72
CA GLY A 178 -4.91 4.28 2.30
C GLY A 178 -5.53 3.94 0.95
N VAL A 179 -4.71 3.47 0.00
CA VAL A 179 -5.21 3.00 -1.31
C VAL A 179 -6.17 1.81 -1.14
N ALA A 180 -5.79 0.83 -0.31
CA ALA A 180 -6.60 -0.36 -0.05
C ALA A 180 -7.97 0.00 0.54
N THR A 181 -8.00 0.85 1.57
CA THR A 181 -9.26 1.24 2.23
C THR A 181 -10.12 2.14 1.34
N ASN A 182 -9.52 3.06 0.56
CA ASN A 182 -10.24 3.85 -0.44
C ASN A 182 -10.91 2.95 -1.49
N THR A 183 -10.17 1.99 -2.05
CA THR A 183 -10.72 1.06 -3.04
C THR A 183 -11.83 0.20 -2.44
N ALA A 184 -11.65 -0.28 -1.20
CA ALA A 184 -12.67 -1.08 -0.52
C ALA A 184 -13.97 -0.27 -0.31
N VAL A 185 -13.88 1.00 0.07
CA VAL A 185 -15.06 1.86 0.22
C VAL A 185 -15.75 2.04 -1.14
N LYS A 186 -14.99 2.28 -2.21
CA LYS A 186 -15.55 2.42 -3.57
C LYS A 186 -16.23 1.15 -4.08
N LEU A 187 -15.70 -0.02 -3.75
CA LEU A 187 -16.36 -1.29 -4.07
C LEU A 187 -17.64 -1.46 -3.26
N GLN A 188 -17.61 -1.15 -1.96
CA GLN A 188 -18.79 -1.26 -1.09
C GLN A 188 -19.91 -0.31 -1.53
N GLU A 189 -19.57 0.93 -1.93
CA GLU A 189 -20.50 1.90 -2.55
C GLU A 189 -21.12 1.37 -3.85
N GLN A 190 -20.40 0.50 -4.58
CA GLN A 190 -20.87 -0.18 -5.80
C GLN A 190 -21.63 -1.48 -5.50
N GLY A 191 -21.89 -1.80 -4.23
CA GLY A 191 -22.63 -2.99 -3.80
C GLY A 191 -21.79 -4.27 -3.68
N SER A 192 -20.45 -4.16 -3.68
CA SER A 192 -19.55 -5.32 -3.54
C SER A 192 -18.55 -5.07 -2.42
N ALA A 193 -18.61 -5.87 -1.35
CA ALA A 193 -17.60 -5.80 -0.29
C ALA A 193 -16.33 -6.56 -0.71
N VAL A 194 -15.16 -6.04 -0.34
CA VAL A 194 -13.90 -6.77 -0.47
C VAL A 194 -13.90 -7.93 0.53
N GLU A 195 -13.40 -9.09 0.11
CA GLU A 195 -13.47 -10.33 0.89
C GLU A 195 -12.53 -10.32 2.11
N ALA A 196 -11.38 -9.63 2.00
CA ALA A 196 -10.52 -9.29 3.14
C ALA A 196 -9.59 -8.11 2.85
N ILE A 197 -9.19 -7.42 3.92
CA ILE A 197 -8.20 -6.36 3.89
C ILE A 197 -7.09 -6.67 4.89
N ILE A 198 -5.84 -6.66 4.44
CA ILE A 198 -4.66 -6.74 5.31
C ILE A 198 -3.94 -5.40 5.24
N LEU A 199 -3.78 -4.74 6.38
CA LEU A 199 -3.10 -3.46 6.48
C LEU A 199 -1.77 -3.61 7.22
N GLN A 200 -0.67 -3.38 6.53
CA GLN A 200 0.69 -3.43 7.07
C GLN A 200 1.22 -2.03 7.34
N ALA A 201 1.65 -1.78 8.57
CA ALA A 201 2.10 -0.47 9.07
C ALA A 201 1.15 0.68 8.65
N PRO A 202 -0.18 0.56 8.91
CA PRO A 202 -1.13 1.57 8.48
C PRO A 202 -1.07 2.83 9.35
N TYR A 203 -1.47 3.94 8.75
CA TYR A 203 -1.66 5.22 9.42
C TYR A 203 -3.14 5.60 9.46
N THR A 204 -3.52 6.44 10.41
CA THR A 204 -4.88 7.02 10.52
C THR A 204 -5.25 7.87 9.31
N ARG A 205 -4.44 8.91 9.04
CA ARG A 205 -4.56 9.80 7.89
C ARG A 205 -3.15 10.21 7.44
N ILE A 206 -2.90 10.33 6.13
CA ILE A 206 -1.51 10.55 5.66
C ILE A 206 -0.96 11.91 6.13
N GLY A 207 -1.82 12.91 6.33
CA GLY A 207 -1.44 14.20 6.90
C GLY A 207 -0.86 14.08 8.31
N GLU A 208 -1.37 13.14 9.13
CA GLU A 208 -0.81 12.88 10.47
C GLU A 208 0.59 12.26 10.39
N VAL A 209 0.90 11.49 9.35
CA VAL A 209 2.26 10.97 9.10
C VAL A 209 3.19 12.11 8.69
N VAL A 210 2.73 12.97 7.77
CA VAL A 210 3.48 14.14 7.30
C VAL A 210 3.80 15.08 8.46
N THR A 211 2.84 15.41 9.33
CA THR A 211 3.06 16.27 10.50
C THR A 211 3.95 15.63 11.55
N ASN A 212 3.90 14.30 11.70
CA ASN A 212 4.78 13.57 12.63
C ASN A 212 6.18 13.29 12.11
N HIS A 213 6.43 13.48 10.81
CA HIS A 213 7.71 13.20 10.18
C HIS A 213 8.84 14.09 10.73
N ARG A 214 10.04 13.52 10.91
CA ARG A 214 11.18 14.19 11.55
C ARG A 214 11.55 15.52 10.88
N ILE A 215 11.51 15.56 9.54
CA ILE A 215 11.82 16.78 8.78
C ILE A 215 10.75 17.85 9.02
N THR A 216 9.47 17.48 8.95
CA THR A 216 8.35 18.41 9.19
C THR A 216 8.37 18.96 10.61
N LYS A 217 8.70 18.12 11.61
CA LYS A 217 8.88 18.53 13.00
C LYS A 217 9.93 19.63 13.20
N LEU A 218 10.95 19.72 12.33
CA LEU A 218 11.92 20.82 12.39
C LEU A 218 11.27 22.18 12.12
N TYR A 219 10.21 22.22 11.30
CA TYR A 219 9.49 23.44 10.91
C TYR A 219 8.30 23.76 11.82
N MET A 220 7.93 22.87 12.75
CA MET A 220 6.79 23.07 13.66
C MET A 220 6.99 24.22 14.66
N PHE A 221 8.22 24.73 14.80
CA PHE A 221 8.48 25.96 15.56
C PHE A 221 7.97 27.23 14.86
N LEU A 222 7.66 27.17 13.57
CA LEU A 222 7.10 28.29 12.81
C LEU A 222 5.58 28.37 13.04
N PRO A 223 5.04 29.50 13.53
CA PRO A 223 3.60 29.68 13.71
C PRO A 223 2.83 29.45 12.40
N GLY A 224 1.77 28.65 12.47
CA GLY A 224 0.90 28.35 11.31
C GLY A 224 1.46 27.32 10.32
N PHE A 225 2.66 26.76 10.54
CA PHE A 225 3.23 25.76 9.63
C PHE A 225 2.42 24.47 9.57
N GLU A 226 1.90 24.00 10.71
CA GLU A 226 0.99 22.84 10.70
C GLU A 226 -0.28 23.13 9.89
N SER A 227 -0.89 24.30 10.07
CA SER A 227 -2.05 24.74 9.28
C SER A 227 -1.73 24.83 7.79
N LEU A 228 -0.52 25.28 7.44
CA LEU A 228 -0.03 25.28 6.06
C LEU A 228 0.06 23.86 5.50
N VAL A 229 0.62 22.90 6.25
CA VAL A 229 0.67 21.50 5.82
C VAL A 229 -0.74 20.99 5.53
N TRP A 230 -1.69 21.15 6.46
CA TRP A 230 -3.08 20.71 6.24
C TRP A 230 -3.75 21.39 5.05
N TYR A 231 -3.57 22.71 4.88
CA TYR A 231 -4.05 23.46 3.71
C TYR A 231 -3.48 22.89 2.40
N LEU A 232 -2.19 22.56 2.38
CA LEU A 232 -1.55 22.00 1.18
C LEU A 232 -2.05 20.58 0.89
N MET A 233 -2.28 19.75 1.92
CA MET A 233 -2.88 18.42 1.75
C MET A 233 -4.27 18.52 1.11
N GLU A 234 -5.12 19.41 1.63
CA GLU A 234 -6.46 19.67 1.09
C GLU A 234 -6.39 20.20 -0.35
N LYS A 235 -5.51 21.18 -0.61
CA LYS A 235 -5.33 21.77 -1.95
C LYS A 235 -4.86 20.75 -3.00
N ASN A 236 -4.09 19.74 -2.60
CA ASN A 236 -3.65 18.66 -3.48
C ASN A 236 -4.65 17.48 -3.54
N ASN A 237 -5.78 17.55 -2.81
CA ASN A 237 -6.74 16.45 -2.66
C ASN A 237 -6.07 15.16 -2.16
N ILE A 238 -5.22 15.29 -1.14
CA ILE A 238 -4.54 14.16 -0.49
C ILE A 238 -5.05 14.05 0.95
N GLU A 239 -5.82 13.01 1.22
CA GLU A 239 -6.34 12.64 2.53
C GLU A 239 -5.82 11.28 3.00
N PHE A 240 -5.97 10.24 2.15
CA PHE A 240 -5.80 8.82 2.45
C PHE A 240 -6.28 8.48 3.87
N ASP A 241 -7.56 8.72 4.13
CA ASP A 241 -8.13 8.67 5.48
C ASP A 241 -8.60 7.24 5.84
N ASN A 242 -7.66 6.39 6.25
CA ASN A 242 -7.99 5.04 6.74
C ASN A 242 -8.96 5.10 7.92
N ALA A 243 -8.84 6.09 8.82
CA ALA A 243 -9.69 6.21 9.99
C ALA A 243 -11.16 6.46 9.59
N LYS A 244 -11.40 7.32 8.61
CA LYS A 244 -12.74 7.56 8.02
C LYS A 244 -13.26 6.33 7.29
N ASN A 245 -12.43 5.69 6.46
CA ASN A 245 -12.84 4.53 5.68
C ASN A 245 -13.22 3.34 6.58
N LEU A 246 -12.44 3.05 7.62
CA LEU A 246 -12.69 1.91 8.52
C LEU A 246 -13.95 2.11 9.39
N GLN A 247 -14.51 3.33 9.49
CA GLN A 247 -15.79 3.53 10.17
C GLN A 247 -16.99 2.94 9.40
N THR A 248 -16.85 2.70 8.10
CA THR A 248 -17.95 2.29 7.22
C THR A 248 -17.74 0.93 6.58
N LEU A 249 -16.48 0.48 6.44
CA LEU A 249 -16.15 -0.79 5.81
C LEU A 249 -16.64 -1.99 6.61
N THR A 250 -17.32 -2.94 5.97
CA THR A 250 -17.78 -4.21 6.57
C THR A 250 -16.83 -5.39 6.33
N SER A 251 -15.79 -5.22 5.51
CA SER A 251 -14.83 -6.28 5.18
C SER A 251 -14.03 -6.78 6.40
N PRO A 252 -13.74 -8.08 6.48
CA PRO A 252 -12.75 -8.60 7.43
C PRO A 252 -11.42 -7.86 7.33
N LEU A 253 -10.79 -7.56 8.48
CA LEU A 253 -9.57 -6.78 8.53
C LEU A 253 -8.52 -7.38 9.47
N LEU A 254 -7.29 -7.47 8.97
CA LEU A 254 -6.09 -7.78 9.74
C LEU A 254 -5.13 -6.58 9.70
N ILE A 255 -4.71 -6.10 10.88
CA ILE A 255 -3.69 -5.04 11.02
C ILE A 255 -2.38 -5.66 11.50
N LEU A 256 -1.29 -5.40 10.78
CA LEU A 256 0.08 -5.81 11.11
C LEU A 256 0.92 -4.57 11.41
N HIS A 257 1.36 -4.36 12.65
CA HIS A 257 2.08 -3.13 13.02
C HIS A 257 3.20 -3.38 14.02
N ALA A 258 4.41 -2.95 13.71
CA ALA A 258 5.54 -3.04 14.63
C ALA A 258 5.59 -1.90 15.65
N LYS A 259 5.97 -2.21 16.90
CA LYS A 259 6.14 -1.23 17.98
C LYS A 259 7.36 -0.32 17.77
N ASP A 260 8.35 -0.77 16.99
CA ASP A 260 9.56 -0.03 16.60
C ASP A 260 9.43 0.69 15.24
N ASP A 261 8.20 0.91 14.76
CA ASP A 261 7.95 1.71 13.57
C ASP A 261 8.18 3.20 13.85
N ASN A 262 9.30 3.72 13.30
CA ASN A 262 9.73 5.10 13.45
C ASN A 262 9.14 6.05 12.37
N LEU A 263 8.45 5.51 11.37
CA LEU A 263 7.83 6.29 10.30
C LEU A 263 6.34 6.49 10.58
N VAL A 264 5.63 5.41 10.88
CA VAL A 264 4.22 5.40 11.24
C VAL A 264 4.07 4.88 12.67
N PRO A 265 3.88 5.75 13.66
CA PRO A 265 3.82 5.32 15.06
C PRO A 265 2.76 4.25 15.32
N HIS A 266 3.12 3.23 16.11
CA HIS A 266 2.25 2.08 16.46
C HIS A 266 0.86 2.46 17.01
N HIS A 267 0.76 3.59 17.72
CA HIS A 267 -0.53 4.07 18.25
C HIS A 267 -1.56 4.37 17.14
N MET A 268 -1.12 4.68 15.92
CA MET A 268 -2.03 4.87 14.79
C MET A 268 -2.72 3.55 14.41
N GLY A 269 -1.99 2.43 14.38
CA GLY A 269 -2.56 1.10 14.17
C GLY A 269 -3.52 0.70 15.28
N LEU A 270 -3.16 0.94 16.55
CA LEU A 270 -4.05 0.71 17.70
C LEU A 270 -5.36 1.52 17.58
N LYS A 271 -5.27 2.78 17.16
CA LYS A 271 -6.43 3.65 16.95
C LYS A 271 -7.32 3.12 15.81
N LEU A 272 -6.73 2.67 14.69
CA LEU A 272 -7.49 2.05 13.59
C LEU A 272 -8.18 0.76 14.01
N HIS A 273 -7.51 -0.08 14.81
CA HIS A 273 -8.11 -1.29 15.37
C HIS A 273 -9.32 -0.96 16.25
N GLN A 274 -9.20 0.03 17.14
CA GLN A 274 -10.29 0.49 17.98
C GLN A 274 -11.47 1.07 17.17
N ILE A 275 -11.18 1.91 16.16
CA ILE A 275 -12.18 2.45 15.25
C ILE A 275 -12.95 1.32 14.56
N SER A 276 -12.22 0.31 14.07
CA SER A 276 -12.81 -0.83 13.37
C SER A 276 -13.73 -1.64 14.30
N LEU A 277 -13.31 -1.93 15.53
CA LEU A 277 -14.15 -2.61 16.52
C LEU A 277 -15.44 -1.82 16.87
N GLN A 278 -15.35 -0.50 16.96
CA GLN A 278 -16.51 0.36 17.17
C GLN A 278 -17.45 0.35 15.95
N ALA A 279 -16.87 0.39 14.75
CA ALA A 279 -17.62 0.30 13.50
C ALA A 279 -18.38 -1.03 13.37
N ARG A 280 -17.74 -2.16 13.72
CA ARG A 280 -18.40 -3.49 13.73
C ARG A 280 -19.66 -3.52 14.57
N LYS A 281 -19.59 -2.98 15.79
CA LYS A 281 -20.75 -2.87 16.70
C LYS A 281 -21.83 -1.97 16.12
N LYS A 282 -21.45 -0.82 15.54
CA LYS A 282 -22.40 0.14 14.96
C LYS A 282 -23.09 -0.41 13.70
N LEU A 283 -22.38 -1.16 12.88
CA LEU A 283 -22.85 -1.74 11.63
C LEU A 283 -23.52 -3.11 11.82
N ASN A 284 -23.50 -3.66 13.04
CA ASN A 284 -24.03 -4.98 13.38
C ASN A 284 -23.52 -6.10 12.45
N THR A 285 -22.20 -6.17 12.30
CA THR A 285 -21.54 -7.19 11.46
C THR A 285 -20.47 -7.93 12.25
N ASP A 286 -20.41 -9.25 12.04
CA ASP A 286 -19.50 -10.16 12.72
C ASP A 286 -18.18 -10.38 11.96
N ALA A 287 -17.91 -9.58 10.93
CA ALA A 287 -16.67 -9.68 10.16
C ALA A 287 -15.45 -9.50 11.09
N PRO A 288 -14.48 -10.44 11.10
CA PRO A 288 -13.42 -10.45 12.09
C PRO A 288 -12.48 -9.25 11.92
N ILE A 289 -12.01 -8.75 13.06
CA ILE A 289 -11.02 -7.69 13.16
C ILE A 289 -9.89 -8.19 14.06
N GLU A 290 -8.72 -8.33 13.47
CA GLU A 290 -7.52 -8.81 14.16
C GLU A 290 -6.39 -7.78 14.06
N MET A 291 -5.55 -7.70 15.09
CA MET A 291 -4.34 -6.89 15.05
C MET A 291 -3.17 -7.67 15.66
N ILE A 292 -2.08 -7.76 14.91
CA ILE A 292 -0.79 -8.27 15.38
C ILE A 292 0.16 -7.10 15.60
N SER A 293 0.59 -6.95 16.85
CA SER A 293 1.59 -5.96 17.24
C SER A 293 2.95 -6.62 17.42
N TYR A 294 3.92 -6.30 16.55
CA TYR A 294 5.26 -6.87 16.63
C TYR A 294 6.10 -6.16 17.69
N ASP A 295 6.74 -6.92 18.58
CA ASP A 295 7.61 -6.37 19.60
C ASP A 295 8.88 -5.74 19.01
N ALA A 296 9.35 -4.66 19.64
CA ALA A 296 10.48 -3.87 19.15
C ALA A 296 11.80 -4.66 19.05
N ASN A 297 11.97 -5.72 19.86
CA ASN A 297 13.14 -6.58 19.84
C ASN A 297 13.24 -7.46 18.58
N LEU A 298 12.14 -7.62 17.83
CA LEU A 298 12.12 -8.39 16.59
C LEU A 298 12.71 -7.60 15.39
N GLY A 299 12.86 -6.28 15.52
CA GLY A 299 13.46 -5.43 14.47
C GLY A 299 12.66 -5.36 13.17
N ILE A 300 11.35 -5.64 13.24
CA ILE A 300 10.41 -5.62 12.11
C ILE A 300 10.31 -4.21 11.52
N SER A 301 10.22 -3.19 12.39
CA SER A 301 10.10 -1.79 12.00
C SER A 301 9.03 -1.55 10.92
N HIS A 302 9.18 -0.53 10.08
CA HIS A 302 8.13 -0.09 9.15
C HIS A 302 7.87 -1.04 7.96
N SER A 303 8.87 -1.79 7.49
CA SER A 303 8.79 -2.49 6.20
C SER A 303 9.23 -3.94 6.23
N LYS A 304 9.66 -4.45 7.40
CA LYS A 304 10.28 -5.79 7.49
C LYS A 304 9.37 -6.83 8.10
N VAL A 305 8.06 -6.73 7.86
CA VAL A 305 7.09 -7.77 8.30
C VAL A 305 7.47 -9.15 7.75
N TYR A 306 8.10 -9.21 6.59
CA TYR A 306 8.63 -10.44 5.98
C TYR A 306 9.71 -11.16 6.84
N LEU A 307 10.23 -10.53 7.91
CA LEU A 307 11.13 -11.17 8.86
C LEU A 307 10.39 -11.95 9.96
N ASP A 308 9.07 -11.81 10.08
CA ASP A 308 8.28 -12.61 11.00
C ASP A 308 8.21 -14.07 10.50
N PRO A 309 8.78 -15.04 11.23
CA PRO A 309 8.77 -16.44 10.81
C PRO A 309 7.37 -17.05 10.78
N ASN A 310 6.40 -16.44 11.47
CA ASN A 310 5.02 -16.91 11.55
C ASN A 310 4.10 -16.19 10.56
N LEU A 311 4.61 -15.28 9.72
CA LEU A 311 3.78 -14.45 8.85
C LEU A 311 2.87 -15.29 7.95
N SER A 312 3.40 -16.35 7.35
CA SER A 312 2.64 -17.28 6.52
C SER A 312 1.46 -17.89 7.27
N ASP A 313 1.64 -18.29 8.52
CA ASP A 313 0.59 -18.92 9.32
C ASP A 313 -0.44 -17.91 9.81
N VAL A 314 -0.01 -16.70 10.17
CA VAL A 314 -0.91 -15.59 10.52
C VAL A 314 -1.84 -15.28 9.34
N VAL A 315 -1.27 -15.06 8.16
CA VAL A 315 -2.03 -14.75 6.95
C VAL A 315 -2.93 -15.93 6.55
N ARG A 316 -2.40 -17.16 6.60
CA ARG A 316 -3.18 -18.36 6.29
C ARG A 316 -4.39 -18.51 7.21
N LYS A 317 -4.19 -18.47 8.53
CA LYS A 317 -5.27 -18.60 9.51
C LYS A 317 -6.34 -17.53 9.31
N PHE A 318 -5.93 -16.27 9.15
CA PHE A 318 -6.87 -15.18 8.93
C PHE A 318 -7.70 -15.40 7.66
N LEU A 319 -7.09 -15.75 6.52
CA LEU A 319 -7.80 -15.92 5.26
C LEU A 319 -8.60 -17.22 5.16
N GLU A 320 -8.14 -18.32 5.74
CA GLU A 320 -8.87 -19.60 5.74
C GLU A 320 -10.11 -19.56 6.63
N ASN A 321 -10.05 -18.86 7.76
CA ASN A 321 -11.20 -18.67 8.65
C ASN A 321 -12.36 -17.91 7.98
N LEU A 322 -12.09 -17.15 6.91
CA LEU A 322 -13.11 -16.41 6.15
C LEU A 322 -13.78 -17.23 5.05
N ARG A 323 -13.25 -18.43 4.76
CA ARG A 323 -13.76 -19.31 3.70
C ARG A 323 -14.65 -20.44 4.24
N GLN A 324 -14.76 -20.56 5.56
CA GLN A 324 -15.59 -21.55 6.27
C GLN A 324 -16.99 -20.98 6.52
#